data_AF-X0VPJ2-F1
#
_entry.id   AF-X0VPJ2-F1
#
_cell.length_a   1.000
_cell.length_b   1.000
_cell.length_c   1.000
_cell.angle_alpha   90.00
_cell.angle_beta   90.00
_cell.angle_gamma   90.00
#
_symmetry.space_group_name_H-M   'P 1'
#
loop_
_entity.id
_entity.type
_entity.pdbx_description
1 polymer ?
#
loop_
_entity_poly.entity_id
_entity_poly.type
_entity_poly.pdbx_seq_one_letter_code
_entity_poly.pdbx_strand_id
1 'polypeptide(L)'
;MSRLKKYITEKIDHDKINWDEEGYAKDIIKQIKKKCKPWIKESKGLPGYRASRQEQTKYWIKKSSVRKNRRPLTMKQEDHELIDDLFNRRYGWRARSNVLFTQGSAETHYFYGPLTYVVYPIGPIRYLWTPSFGDLTPVIETLRYELEHDFDIPQEKLKGKLIKGIQKLIKELYTDKGLYTALSKYPNHEIMVNCKNYYVIPAFVYEDHIEG
;
A
#
# COMPACT_ATOMS: atom_id res chain seq x y z
N MET A 1 -2.68 -12.77 29.98
CA MET A 1 -2.31 -13.46 28.72
C MET A 1 -2.70 -12.54 27.56
N SER A 2 -1.80 -12.16 26.64
CA SER A 2 -2.15 -11.15 25.60
C SER A 2 -3.30 -11.65 24.73
N ARG A 3 -4.26 -10.80 24.34
CA ARG A 3 -5.50 -11.22 23.67
C ARG A 3 -5.29 -11.97 22.35
N LEU A 4 -4.27 -11.57 21.59
CA LEU A 4 -3.79 -12.30 20.40
C LEU A 4 -3.37 -13.76 20.71
N LYS A 5 -2.80 -14.00 21.91
CA LYS A 5 -2.40 -15.35 22.37
C LYS A 5 -3.62 -16.25 22.58
N LYS A 6 -4.76 -15.69 23.03
CA LYS A 6 -5.98 -16.45 23.35
C LYS A 6 -6.70 -16.98 22.11
N TYR A 7 -6.76 -16.21 21.02
CA TYR A 7 -7.43 -16.62 19.80
C TYR A 7 -6.65 -17.62 18.96
N ILE A 8 -5.30 -17.48 18.90
CA ILE A 8 -4.43 -18.49 18.27
C ILE A 8 -4.71 -19.87 18.85
N THR A 9 -5.00 -19.94 20.16
CA THR A 9 -5.32 -21.18 20.87
C THR A 9 -6.77 -21.65 20.75
N GLU A 10 -7.75 -20.82 20.41
CA GLU A 10 -9.18 -21.15 20.59
C GLU A 10 -10.02 -21.22 19.31
N LYS A 11 -9.63 -20.58 18.20
CA LYS A 11 -10.56 -20.30 17.07
C LYS A 11 -10.02 -20.64 15.69
N ILE A 12 -8.78 -21.09 15.59
CA ILE A 12 -8.23 -21.55 14.31
C ILE A 12 -8.74 -22.97 14.06
N ASP A 13 -9.42 -23.15 12.92
CA ASP A 13 -9.81 -24.45 12.39
C ASP A 13 -8.55 -25.30 12.19
N HIS A 14 -8.22 -26.09 13.21
CA HIS A 14 -6.98 -26.84 13.34
C HIS A 14 -6.74 -27.82 12.17
N ASP A 15 -7.78 -28.15 11.40
CA ASP A 15 -7.71 -29.06 10.27
C ASP A 15 -7.22 -28.38 8.96
N LYS A 16 -7.16 -27.05 8.90
CA LYS A 16 -6.77 -26.31 7.67
C LYS A 16 -5.48 -25.51 7.78
N ILE A 17 -4.90 -25.45 8.97
CA ILE A 17 -3.72 -24.64 9.28
C ILE A 17 -2.72 -25.58 9.97
N ASN A 18 -1.85 -26.19 9.17
CA ASN A 18 -0.85 -27.14 9.64
C ASN A 18 0.29 -26.42 10.38
N TRP A 19 0.13 -26.17 11.67
CA TRP A 19 1.12 -25.46 12.47
C TRP A 19 1.03 -25.76 13.97
N ASP A 20 2.21 -25.83 14.59
CA ASP A 20 2.50 -25.77 16.03
C ASP A 20 2.41 -24.30 16.53
N GLU A 21 1.20 -23.69 16.52
CA GLU A 21 1.04 -22.23 16.31
C GLU A 21 1.32 -21.26 17.45
N GLU A 22 1.25 -21.65 18.72
CA GLU A 22 1.36 -20.64 19.77
C GLU A 22 2.76 -20.02 19.84
N GLY A 23 3.78 -20.77 19.43
CA GLY A 23 5.15 -20.28 19.26
C GLY A 23 5.30 -19.38 18.03
N TYR A 24 4.70 -19.77 16.90
CA TYR A 24 4.92 -19.12 15.60
C TYR A 24 4.37 -17.69 15.55
N ALA A 25 3.10 -17.48 15.93
CA ALA A 25 2.52 -16.14 15.90
C ALA A 25 3.15 -15.21 16.94
N LYS A 26 3.52 -15.71 18.13
CA LYS A 26 4.34 -14.97 19.11
C LYS A 26 5.69 -14.55 18.52
N ASP A 27 6.35 -15.45 17.78
CA ASP A 27 7.58 -15.09 17.09
C ASP A 27 7.31 -14.01 16.05
N ILE A 28 6.29 -14.14 15.18
CA ILE A 28 5.97 -13.12 14.19
C ILE A 28 5.71 -11.75 14.83
N ILE A 29 4.96 -11.66 15.92
CA ILE A 29 4.74 -10.39 16.64
C ILE A 29 6.06 -9.84 17.16
N LYS A 30 6.89 -10.69 17.77
CA LYS A 30 8.23 -10.31 18.23
C LYS A 30 9.10 -9.82 17.07
N GLN A 31 9.01 -10.46 15.91
CA GLN A 31 9.70 -10.04 14.70
C GLN A 31 9.15 -8.72 14.15
N ILE A 32 7.84 -8.47 14.16
CA ILE A 32 7.23 -7.21 13.74
C ILE A 32 7.72 -6.07 14.61
N LYS A 33 7.61 -6.22 15.94
CA LYS A 33 8.11 -5.24 16.93
C LYS A 33 9.60 -4.97 16.77
N LYS A 34 10.40 -5.98 16.38
CA LYS A 34 11.84 -5.85 16.21
C LYS A 34 12.24 -5.25 14.85
N LYS A 35 11.65 -5.72 13.76
CA LYS A 35 12.09 -5.50 12.37
C LYS A 35 11.32 -4.40 11.65
N CYS A 36 10.12 -4.05 12.12
CA CYS A 36 9.26 -3.01 11.54
C CYS A 36 9.26 -1.73 12.38
N LYS A 37 10.30 -1.54 13.22
CA LYS A 37 10.43 -0.36 14.10
C LYS A 37 10.28 0.97 13.37
N PRO A 38 10.86 1.19 12.16
CA PRO A 38 10.70 2.45 11.45
C PRO A 38 9.24 2.76 11.15
N TRP A 39 8.49 1.78 10.61
CA TRP A 39 7.05 1.91 10.37
C TRP A 39 6.29 2.20 11.66
N ILE A 40 6.46 1.34 12.68
CA ILE A 40 5.72 1.45 13.96
C ILE A 40 5.93 2.81 14.61
N LYS A 41 7.16 3.34 14.59
CA LYS A 41 7.49 4.64 15.16
C LYS A 41 6.75 5.77 14.43
N GLU A 42 6.77 5.74 13.10
CA GLU A 42 6.25 6.83 12.28
C GLU A 42 4.73 6.78 12.11
N SER A 43 4.16 5.57 12.08
CA SER A 43 2.71 5.32 12.06
C SER A 43 2.07 5.35 13.44
N LYS A 44 2.85 5.55 14.52
CA LYS A 44 2.40 5.42 15.91
C LYS A 44 1.67 4.08 16.19
N GLY A 45 2.16 3.01 15.59
CA GLY A 45 1.61 1.66 15.72
C GLY A 45 0.48 1.32 14.75
N LEU A 46 -0.03 2.28 13.97
CA LEU A 46 -1.05 2.00 12.98
C LEU A 46 -0.53 1.05 11.89
N PRO A 47 -1.34 0.07 11.46
CA PRO A 47 -1.03 -0.80 10.34
C PRO A 47 -1.24 -0.07 9.01
N GLY A 48 -0.68 -0.61 7.93
CA GLY A 48 -1.20 -0.38 6.59
C GLY A 48 -2.12 -1.53 6.19
N TYR A 49 -3.16 -1.25 5.42
CA TYR A 49 -4.05 -2.25 4.84
C TYR A 49 -3.74 -2.46 3.36
N ARG A 50 -3.94 -3.68 2.86
CA ARG A 50 -3.84 -4.02 1.44
C ARG A 50 -4.83 -5.10 1.06
N ALA A 51 -5.29 -5.08 -0.18
CA ALA A 51 -6.12 -6.15 -0.75
C ALA A 51 -5.27 -7.25 -1.40
N SER A 52 -5.86 -8.43 -1.53
CA SER A 52 -5.39 -9.52 -2.39
C SER A 52 -6.56 -10.21 -3.06
N ARG A 53 -6.36 -10.66 -4.30
CA ARG A 53 -7.27 -11.57 -5.02
C ARG A 53 -6.87 -13.05 -4.88
N GLN A 54 -5.78 -13.34 -4.17
CA GLN A 54 -5.27 -14.71 -4.03
C GLN A 54 -5.95 -15.41 -2.85
N GLU A 55 -7.02 -16.13 -3.12
CA GLU A 55 -7.81 -16.85 -2.11
C GLU A 55 -6.97 -17.86 -1.30
N GLN A 56 -5.98 -18.50 -1.93
CA GLN A 56 -5.06 -19.42 -1.27
C GLN A 56 -4.26 -18.80 -0.12
N THR A 57 -4.29 -17.47 0.03
CA THR A 57 -3.56 -16.74 1.07
C THR A 57 -4.42 -16.31 2.25
N LYS A 58 -5.70 -16.71 2.30
CA LYS A 58 -6.70 -16.25 3.30
C LYS A 58 -6.22 -16.38 4.75
N TYR A 59 -5.40 -17.39 5.05
CA TYR A 59 -4.95 -17.69 6.41
C TYR A 59 -3.45 -17.45 6.64
N TRP A 60 -2.76 -16.85 5.68
CA TRP A 60 -1.29 -16.78 5.73
C TRP A 60 -0.80 -15.57 6.52
N ILE A 61 -0.27 -15.84 7.71
CA ILE A 61 0.67 -14.94 8.38
C ILE A 61 2.06 -15.25 7.85
N LYS A 62 2.60 -14.38 6.99
CA LYS A 62 3.91 -14.61 6.40
C LYS A 62 4.72 -13.35 6.19
N LYS A 63 6.02 -13.56 6.01
CA LYS A 63 6.90 -12.57 5.39
C LYS A 63 6.72 -12.65 3.87
N SER A 64 6.55 -11.52 3.22
CA SER A 64 6.46 -11.40 1.77
C SER A 64 7.46 -10.37 1.25
N SER A 65 7.73 -10.41 -0.05
CA SER A 65 8.60 -9.46 -0.75
C SER A 65 7.77 -8.52 -1.63
N VAL A 66 8.28 -7.31 -1.83
CA VAL A 66 7.67 -6.36 -2.78
C VAL A 66 7.93 -6.81 -4.21
N ARG A 67 6.86 -6.86 -5.02
CA ARG A 67 6.95 -7.15 -6.45
C ARG A 67 7.80 -6.09 -7.15
N LYS A 68 8.80 -6.53 -7.92
CA LYS A 68 9.72 -5.64 -8.66
C LYS A 68 9.24 -5.28 -10.07
N ASN A 69 8.40 -6.13 -10.65
CA ASN A 69 7.93 -6.02 -12.04
C ASN A 69 6.40 -5.92 -12.06
N ARG A 70 5.83 -4.97 -11.32
CA ARG A 70 4.38 -4.76 -11.31
C ARG A 70 3.94 -4.20 -12.67
N ARG A 71 2.86 -4.78 -13.21
CA ARG A 71 2.09 -4.20 -14.34
C ARG A 71 0.82 -3.54 -13.80
N PRO A 72 0.41 -2.37 -14.34
CA PRO A 72 -0.86 -1.77 -13.99
C PRO A 72 -2.02 -2.68 -14.43
N LEU A 73 -3.12 -2.64 -13.68
CA LEU A 73 -4.33 -3.38 -14.02
C LEU A 73 -5.21 -2.62 -15.01
N THR A 74 -5.40 -1.31 -14.77
CA THR A 74 -6.32 -0.43 -15.52
C THR A 74 -5.60 0.68 -16.27
N MET A 75 -4.59 1.29 -15.64
CA MET A 75 -3.77 2.35 -16.25
C MET A 75 -2.97 1.84 -17.45
N LYS A 76 -2.87 2.65 -18.52
CA LYS A 76 -2.01 2.36 -19.67
C LYS A 76 -0.54 2.19 -19.23
N GLN A 77 0.17 1.23 -19.81
CA GLN A 77 1.56 0.94 -19.45
C GLN A 77 2.47 2.16 -19.63
N GLU A 78 2.28 2.93 -20.70
CA GLU A 78 3.06 4.15 -20.98
C GLU A 78 2.89 5.22 -19.90
N ASP A 79 1.66 5.41 -19.40
CA ASP A 79 1.38 6.35 -18.31
C ASP A 79 2.02 5.88 -17.00
N HIS A 80 1.93 4.58 -16.73
CA HIS A 80 2.56 3.98 -15.56
C HIS A 80 4.09 4.18 -15.57
N GLU A 81 4.74 3.98 -16.72
CA GLU A 81 6.18 4.19 -16.90
C GLU A 81 6.57 5.67 -16.80
N LEU A 82 5.80 6.56 -17.44
CA LEU A 82 6.00 8.01 -17.34
C LEU A 82 5.93 8.49 -15.89
N ILE A 83 4.92 8.04 -15.13
CA ILE A 83 4.72 8.38 -13.72
C ILE A 83 5.90 7.86 -12.88
N ASP A 84 6.33 6.61 -13.11
CA ASP A 84 7.50 6.02 -12.47
C ASP A 84 8.77 6.87 -12.69
N ASP A 85 9.00 7.32 -13.93
CA ASP A 85 10.16 8.13 -14.29
C ASP A 85 10.10 9.53 -13.65
N LEU A 86 8.91 10.11 -13.54
CA LEU A 86 8.70 11.39 -12.86
C LEU A 86 8.93 11.26 -11.34
N PHE A 87 8.41 10.21 -10.70
CA PHE A 87 8.72 9.92 -9.31
C PHE A 87 10.21 9.64 -9.10
N ASN A 88 10.85 8.90 -10.02
CA ASN A 88 12.28 8.59 -9.93
C ASN A 88 13.13 9.85 -10.05
N ARG A 89 12.80 10.76 -10.97
CA ARG A 89 13.48 12.06 -11.07
C ARG A 89 13.32 12.92 -9.82
N ARG A 90 12.14 12.89 -9.18
CA ARG A 90 11.84 13.75 -8.02
C ARG A 90 12.34 13.20 -6.68
N TYR A 91 12.21 11.89 -6.47
CA TYR A 91 12.45 11.22 -5.20
C TYR A 91 13.55 10.15 -5.29
N GLY A 92 14.05 9.81 -6.47
CA GLY A 92 15.13 8.82 -6.65
C GLY A 92 14.67 7.37 -6.59
N TRP A 93 13.38 7.08 -6.82
CA TRP A 93 12.89 5.71 -6.97
C TRP A 93 11.57 5.64 -7.76
N ARG A 94 11.31 4.47 -8.36
CA ARG A 94 10.11 4.16 -9.15
C ARG A 94 8.94 3.78 -8.22
N ALA A 95 8.05 4.74 -7.97
CA ALA A 95 7.03 4.65 -6.94
C ALA A 95 5.79 3.82 -7.33
N ARG A 96 5.63 3.38 -8.57
CA ARG A 96 4.50 2.54 -9.01
C ARG A 96 4.90 1.09 -9.28
N SER A 97 6.03 0.86 -9.97
CA SER A 97 6.47 -0.51 -10.32
C SER A 97 7.05 -1.34 -9.17
N ASN A 98 7.65 -0.68 -8.17
CA ASN A 98 8.55 -1.33 -7.21
C ASN A 98 8.14 -1.07 -5.74
N VAL A 99 6.84 -1.10 -5.46
CA VAL A 99 6.32 -0.67 -4.15
C VAL A 99 5.26 -1.60 -3.60
N LEU A 100 5.14 -1.56 -2.28
CA LEU A 100 3.99 -2.04 -1.54
C LEU A 100 2.96 -0.90 -1.50
N PHE A 101 1.78 -1.13 -2.06
CA PHE A 101 0.68 -0.19 -1.92
C PHE A 101 -0.12 -0.55 -0.68
N THR A 102 -0.41 0.44 0.16
CA THR A 102 -1.23 0.30 1.36
C THR A 102 -2.18 1.48 1.51
N GLN A 103 -3.16 1.37 2.40
CA GLN A 103 -3.99 2.50 2.86
C GLN A 103 -4.19 2.39 4.39
N GLY A 104 -4.91 3.34 4.99
CA GLY A 104 -5.20 3.35 6.42
C GLY A 104 -6.48 2.64 6.86
N SER A 105 -7.38 2.30 5.92
CA SER A 105 -8.65 1.60 6.20
C SER A 105 -8.73 0.25 5.50
N ALA A 106 -9.39 -0.71 6.16
CA ALA A 106 -9.77 -2.00 5.58
C ALA A 106 -10.93 -1.89 4.57
N GLU A 107 -11.83 -0.91 4.72
CA GLU A 107 -13.09 -0.83 3.98
C GLU A 107 -12.88 -0.57 2.48
N THR A 108 -11.91 0.29 2.15
CA THR A 108 -11.60 0.63 0.75
C THR A 108 -11.01 -0.54 -0.05
N HIS A 109 -10.58 -1.60 0.63
CA HIS A 109 -9.92 -2.72 0.00
C HIS A 109 -10.84 -3.73 -0.67
N TYR A 110 -12.13 -3.75 -0.31
CA TYR A 110 -13.11 -4.66 -0.91
C TYR A 110 -13.21 -4.52 -2.44
N PHE A 111 -12.98 -3.32 -2.98
CA PHE A 111 -12.97 -3.09 -4.44
C PHE A 111 -11.77 -3.72 -5.15
N TYR A 112 -10.67 -3.96 -4.44
CA TYR A 112 -9.42 -4.46 -5.03
C TYR A 112 -9.27 -5.98 -4.90
N GLY A 113 -9.95 -6.60 -3.94
CA GLY A 113 -10.03 -8.05 -3.80
C GLY A 113 -10.85 -8.49 -2.58
N PRO A 114 -11.27 -9.76 -2.54
CA PRO A 114 -12.11 -10.30 -1.47
C PRO A 114 -11.39 -10.43 -0.12
N LEU A 115 -10.06 -10.30 -0.09
CA LEU A 115 -9.25 -10.48 1.11
C LEU A 115 -8.48 -9.22 1.45
N THR A 116 -8.66 -8.74 2.68
CA THR A 116 -7.91 -7.62 3.25
C THR A 116 -6.85 -8.13 4.21
N TYR A 117 -5.67 -7.54 4.13
CA TYR A 117 -4.52 -7.84 4.99
C TYR A 117 -3.99 -6.57 5.64
N VAL A 118 -3.55 -6.72 6.87
CA VAL A 118 -2.65 -5.79 7.53
C VAL A 118 -1.22 -6.08 7.11
N VAL A 119 -0.45 -5.02 6.87
CA VAL A 119 0.97 -5.09 6.51
C VAL A 119 1.87 -4.26 7.40
N TYR A 120 3.04 -4.82 7.66
CA TYR A 120 4.14 -4.16 8.38
C TYR A 120 5.43 -4.24 7.56
N PRO A 121 5.84 -3.14 6.92
CA PRO A 121 7.10 -3.04 6.19
C PRO A 121 8.33 -3.28 7.07
N ILE A 122 9.29 -4.04 6.56
CA ILE A 122 10.51 -4.45 7.27
C ILE A 122 11.70 -3.59 6.83
N GLY A 123 12.46 -3.10 7.81
CA GLY A 123 13.74 -2.40 7.59
C GLY A 123 13.57 -0.91 7.32
N PRO A 124 14.56 -0.26 6.66
CA PRO A 124 14.41 1.13 6.25
C PRO A 124 13.24 1.25 5.28
N ILE A 125 12.38 2.23 5.53
CA ILE A 125 11.20 2.49 4.71
C ILE A 125 11.31 3.87 4.08
N ARG A 126 10.79 4.00 2.88
CA ARG A 126 10.41 5.28 2.29
C ARG A 126 8.96 5.16 1.86
N TYR A 127 8.22 6.24 1.86
CA TYR A 127 6.85 6.20 1.35
C TYR A 127 6.51 7.50 0.65
N LEU A 128 5.45 7.45 -0.17
CA LEU A 128 4.86 8.60 -0.82
C LEU A 128 3.35 8.49 -0.72
N TRP A 129 2.71 9.62 -0.44
CA TRP A 129 1.25 9.76 -0.44
C TRP A 129 0.88 11.22 -0.71
N THR A 130 -0.40 11.49 -0.90
CA THR A 130 -0.93 12.85 -1.07
C THR A 130 -2.24 13.01 -0.29
N PRO A 131 -2.47 14.17 0.36
CA PRO A 131 -3.76 14.47 0.99
C PRO A 131 -4.83 14.92 -0.02
N SER A 132 -4.49 15.10 -1.30
CA SER A 132 -5.38 15.72 -2.29
C SER A 132 -6.33 14.74 -2.98
N PHE A 133 -5.96 13.47 -3.10
CA PHE A 133 -6.80 12.45 -3.77
C PHE A 133 -6.45 11.04 -3.28
N GLY A 134 -7.42 10.13 -3.42
CA GLY A 134 -7.30 8.76 -2.93
C GLY A 134 -6.52 7.81 -3.85
N ASP A 135 -6.66 7.98 -5.16
CA ASP A 135 -6.00 7.18 -6.21
C ASP A 135 -5.52 8.11 -7.32
N LEU A 136 -4.29 7.91 -7.79
CA LEU A 136 -3.69 8.69 -8.87
C LEU A 136 -4.32 8.38 -10.23
N THR A 137 -4.75 7.14 -10.45
CA THR A 137 -5.24 6.64 -11.74
C THR A 137 -6.37 7.51 -12.31
N PRO A 138 -7.50 7.73 -11.60
CA PRO A 138 -8.57 8.57 -12.12
C PRO A 138 -8.14 10.02 -12.34
N VAL A 139 -7.20 10.55 -11.54
CA VAL A 139 -6.70 11.93 -11.70
C VAL A 139 -5.95 12.09 -13.03
N ILE A 140 -5.14 11.10 -13.39
CA ILE A 140 -4.39 11.11 -14.66
C ILE A 140 -5.32 10.94 -15.85
N GLU A 141 -6.33 10.07 -15.72
CA GLU A 141 -7.36 9.87 -16.75
C GLU A 141 -8.16 11.14 -17.00
N THR A 142 -8.59 11.85 -15.94
CA THR A 142 -9.26 13.15 -16.07
C THR A 142 -8.37 14.19 -16.73
N LEU A 143 -7.12 14.36 -16.26
CA LEU A 143 -6.18 15.32 -16.86
C LEU A 143 -5.95 15.03 -18.35
N ARG A 144 -5.81 13.76 -18.72
CA ARG A 144 -5.67 13.35 -20.11
C ARG A 144 -6.92 13.71 -20.91
N TYR A 145 -8.09 13.36 -20.41
CA TYR A 145 -9.36 13.65 -21.06
C TYR A 145 -9.54 15.15 -21.31
N GLU A 146 -9.30 15.99 -20.29
CA GLU A 146 -9.38 17.45 -20.40
C GLU A 146 -8.47 18.01 -21.50
N LEU A 147 -7.22 17.52 -21.57
CA LEU A 147 -6.28 17.94 -22.60
C LEU A 147 -6.69 17.47 -24.00
N GLU A 148 -7.14 16.22 -24.13
CA GLU A 148 -7.53 15.64 -25.43
C GLU A 148 -8.81 16.28 -26.00
N HIS A 149 -9.64 16.91 -25.16
CA HIS A 149 -10.88 17.60 -25.55
C HIS A 149 -10.75 19.13 -25.58
N ASP A 150 -9.56 19.68 -25.32
CA ASP A 150 -9.27 21.10 -25.50
C ASP A 150 -8.87 21.36 -26.96
N PHE A 151 -9.83 21.88 -27.75
CA PHE A 151 -9.64 22.15 -29.18
C PHE A 151 -8.60 23.23 -29.47
N ASP A 152 -8.21 24.03 -28.47
CA ASP A 152 -7.18 25.06 -28.61
C ASP A 152 -5.76 24.49 -28.46
N ILE A 153 -5.63 23.22 -28.05
CA ILE A 153 -4.32 22.55 -27.92
C ILE A 153 -4.03 21.73 -29.19
N PRO A 154 -3.00 22.10 -29.96
CA PRO A 154 -2.54 21.29 -31.08
C PRO A 154 -2.15 19.87 -30.63
N GLN A 155 -2.50 18.87 -31.43
CA GLN A 155 -2.30 17.45 -31.12
C GLN A 155 -0.84 17.11 -30.77
N GLU A 156 0.12 17.72 -31.47
CA GLU A 156 1.55 17.52 -31.23
C GLU A 156 2.02 18.06 -29.86
N LYS A 157 1.24 18.94 -29.23
CA LYS A 157 1.55 19.53 -27.92
C LYS A 157 0.91 18.78 -26.75
N LEU A 158 -0.08 17.91 -26.99
CA LEU A 158 -0.83 17.21 -25.95
C LEU A 158 0.08 16.41 -25.01
N LYS A 159 0.99 15.60 -25.56
CA LYS A 159 1.94 14.80 -24.76
C LYS A 159 2.79 15.67 -23.84
N GLY A 160 3.31 16.79 -24.35
CA GLY A 160 4.12 17.73 -23.57
C GLY A 160 3.32 18.39 -22.45
N LYS A 161 2.05 18.74 -22.70
CA LYS A 161 1.13 19.29 -21.70
C LYS A 161 0.80 18.26 -20.61
N LEU A 162 0.50 17.02 -21.00
CA LEU A 162 0.23 15.93 -20.07
C LEU A 162 1.43 15.70 -19.14
N ILE A 163 2.63 15.54 -19.69
CA ILE A 163 3.86 15.35 -18.89
C ILE A 163 4.03 16.50 -17.88
N LYS A 164 3.86 17.75 -18.31
CA LYS A 164 3.96 18.92 -17.42
C LYS A 164 2.88 18.91 -16.33
N GLY A 165 1.64 18.53 -16.65
CA GLY A 165 0.55 18.41 -15.70
C GLY A 165 0.84 17.34 -14.63
N ILE A 166 1.25 16.15 -15.04
CA ILE A 166 1.62 15.06 -14.12
C ILE A 166 2.82 15.45 -13.25
N GLN A 167 3.84 16.07 -13.86
CA GLN A 167 5.01 16.55 -13.12
C GLN A 167 4.61 17.59 -12.06
N LYS A 168 3.69 18.49 -12.40
CA LYS A 168 3.14 19.48 -11.46
C LYS A 168 2.41 18.81 -10.29
N LEU A 169 1.50 17.87 -10.58
CA LEU A 169 0.79 17.08 -9.55
C LEU A 169 1.76 16.38 -8.60
N ILE A 170 2.77 15.68 -9.13
CA ILE A 170 3.80 14.99 -8.33
C ILE A 170 4.58 15.99 -7.48
N LYS A 171 5.01 17.11 -8.06
CA LYS A 171 5.83 18.10 -7.35
C LYS A 171 5.07 18.79 -6.22
N GLU A 172 3.81 19.14 -6.45
CA GLU A 172 3.03 20.01 -5.57
C GLU A 172 2.24 19.24 -4.51
N LEU A 173 1.78 18.03 -4.83
CA LEU A 173 0.80 17.33 -4.00
C LEU A 173 1.37 16.13 -3.24
N TYR A 174 2.45 15.50 -3.73
CA TYR A 174 3.04 14.33 -3.06
C TYR A 174 4.04 14.71 -1.98
N THR A 175 3.98 13.98 -0.87
CA THR A 175 4.87 14.12 0.27
C THR A 175 5.41 12.76 0.73
N ASP A 176 6.63 12.75 1.24
CA ASP A 176 7.30 11.62 1.88
C ASP A 176 7.32 11.72 3.41
N LYS A 177 6.44 12.55 3.97
CA LYS A 177 6.31 12.83 5.40
C LYS A 177 4.89 12.58 5.89
N GLY A 178 4.74 12.37 7.20
CA GLY A 178 3.43 12.33 7.86
C GLY A 178 2.68 11.01 7.71
N LEU A 179 3.36 9.86 7.80
CA LEU A 179 2.73 8.54 7.70
C LEU A 179 1.53 8.35 8.63
N TYR A 180 1.64 8.74 9.90
CA TYR A 180 0.49 8.69 10.82
C TYR A 180 -0.71 9.48 10.29
N THR A 181 -0.48 10.66 9.73
CA THR A 181 -1.54 11.48 9.11
C THR A 181 -2.16 10.79 7.91
N ALA A 182 -1.34 10.20 7.03
CA ALA A 182 -1.81 9.41 5.90
C ALA A 182 -2.75 8.29 6.34
N LEU A 183 -2.32 7.50 7.33
CA LEU A 183 -3.07 6.33 7.81
C LEU A 183 -4.32 6.70 8.61
N SER A 184 -4.27 7.77 9.42
CA SER A 184 -5.37 8.12 10.34
C SER A 184 -6.37 9.11 9.75
N LYS A 185 -5.90 10.18 9.09
CA LYS A 185 -6.77 11.26 8.58
C LYS A 185 -7.21 11.03 7.14
N TYR A 186 -6.42 10.28 6.38
CA TYR A 186 -6.68 10.00 4.97
C TYR A 186 -6.70 8.49 4.72
N PRO A 187 -7.51 7.73 5.48
CA PRO A 187 -7.37 6.27 5.53
C PRO A 187 -7.70 5.58 4.20
N ASN A 188 -8.36 6.28 3.28
CA ASN A 188 -8.71 5.82 1.94
C ASN A 188 -7.71 6.25 0.86
N HIS A 189 -6.61 6.90 1.24
CA HIS A 189 -5.60 7.37 0.30
C HIS A 189 -4.51 6.33 0.11
N GLU A 190 -4.10 6.16 -1.15
CA GLU A 190 -3.01 5.28 -1.53
C GLU A 190 -1.66 5.75 -0.96
N ILE A 191 -0.99 4.84 -0.26
CA ILE A 191 0.36 5.01 0.26
C ILE A 191 1.28 4.05 -0.49
N MET A 192 2.25 4.61 -1.21
CA MET A 192 3.28 3.86 -1.92
C MET A 192 4.47 3.67 -0.99
N VAL A 193 4.70 2.45 -0.50
CA VAL A 193 5.76 2.13 0.44
C VAL A 193 6.91 1.40 -0.25
N ASN A 194 8.09 2.03 -0.25
CA ASN A 194 9.36 1.42 -0.64
C ASN A 194 9.93 0.58 0.51
N CYS A 195 9.86 -0.74 0.37
CA CYS A 195 10.56 -1.68 1.24
C CYS A 195 10.96 -2.93 0.45
N LYS A 196 11.89 -3.72 0.99
CA LYS A 196 12.25 -5.01 0.39
C LYS A 196 11.23 -6.10 0.73
N ASN A 197 10.86 -6.15 2.01
CA ASN A 197 9.98 -7.17 2.56
C ASN A 197 8.98 -6.53 3.52
N TYR A 198 7.88 -7.24 3.77
CA TYR A 198 6.85 -6.85 4.73
C TYR A 198 6.24 -8.10 5.36
N TYR A 199 5.73 -7.99 6.57
CA TYR A 199 4.81 -8.99 7.12
C TYR A 199 3.41 -8.72 6.58
N VAL A 200 2.67 -9.78 6.32
CA VAL A 200 1.26 -9.76 5.92
C VAL A 200 0.48 -10.63 6.89
N ILE A 201 -0.61 -10.08 7.43
CA ILE A 201 -1.49 -10.72 8.41
C ILE A 201 -2.92 -10.51 7.90
N PRO A 202 -3.79 -11.53 7.85
CA PRO A 202 -5.18 -11.32 7.46
C PRO A 202 -5.87 -10.31 8.39
N ALA A 203 -6.64 -9.37 7.85
CA ALA A 203 -7.22 -8.27 8.63
C ALA A 203 -8.15 -8.76 9.74
N PHE A 204 -8.96 -9.80 9.47
CA PHE A 204 -9.82 -10.42 10.48
C PHE A 204 -9.04 -10.99 11.68
N VAL A 205 -7.79 -11.45 11.47
CA VAL A 205 -6.92 -11.89 12.57
C VAL A 205 -6.37 -10.69 13.35
N TYR A 206 -6.24 -9.52 12.72
CA TYR A 206 -5.69 -8.33 13.35
C TYR A 206 -6.75 -7.56 14.18
N GLU A 207 -7.93 -7.36 13.59
CA GLU A 207 -9.02 -6.54 14.15
C GLU A 207 -9.62 -7.14 15.42
N ASP A 208 -9.80 -8.46 15.46
CA ASP A 208 -10.33 -9.18 16.63
C ASP A 208 -9.47 -9.02 17.91
N HIS A 209 -8.24 -8.47 17.83
CA HIS A 209 -7.24 -8.56 18.91
C HIS A 209 -6.54 -7.27 19.32
N ILE A 210 -6.82 -6.14 18.68
CA ILE A 210 -6.16 -4.85 18.99
C ILE A 210 -7.11 -3.79 19.54
N GLU A 211 -8.42 -3.90 19.34
CA GLU A 211 -9.42 -2.99 19.93
C GLU A 211 -9.76 -3.29 21.39
N GLY A 212 -8.76 -3.71 22.17
CA GLY A 212 -9.01 -4.16 23.52
C GLY A 212 -7.84 -4.01 24.48
#